data_AF-A0A7V7AS67-F1
#
_entry.id   AF-A0A7V7AS67-F1
#
_cell.length_a   1.000
_cell.length_b   1.000
_cell.length_c   1.000
_cell.angle_alpha   90.00
_cell.angle_beta   90.00
_cell.angle_gamma   90.00
#
_symmetry.space_group_name_H-M   'P 1'
#
loop_
_entity.id
_entity.type
_entity.pdbx_description
1 polymer ?
#
loop_
_entity_poly.entity_id
_entity_poly.type
_entity_poly.pdbx_seq_one_letter_code
_entity_poly.pdbx_strand_id
1 'polypeptide(L)' 'ADADVVLFLYREEYYNKDTTERGIAEVIVGKHRNGPVGVVKLGFFPEYTQFVNLARDYDAQQ' A
#
# COMPACT_ATOMS: atom_id res chain seq x y z
N ALA A 1 -12.45 -19.21 -9.86
CA ALA A 1 -12.31 -18.72 -8.48
C ALA A 1 -11.31 -19.61 -7.75
N ASP A 2 -10.02 -19.34 -7.90
CA ASP A 2 -8.97 -20.05 -7.17
C ASP A 2 -7.73 -19.17 -7.08
N ALA A 3 -7.44 -18.67 -5.88
CA ALA A 3 -6.30 -17.80 -5.61
C ALA A 3 -5.98 -17.93 -4.13
N ASP A 4 -4.71 -18.14 -3.80
CA ASP A 4 -4.26 -18.29 -2.41
C ASP A 4 -4.11 -16.94 -1.71
N VAL A 5 -3.65 -15.94 -2.47
CA VAL A 5 -3.54 -14.54 -2.04
C VAL A 5 -4.07 -13.63 -3.15
N VAL A 6 -4.81 -12.59 -2.79
CA VAL A 6 -5.23 -11.50 -3.69
C VAL A 6 -4.80 -10.18 -3.08
N LEU A 7 -4.01 -9.43 -3.85
CA LEU A 7 -3.54 -8.10 -3.49
C LEU A 7 -4.21 -7.08 -4.40
N PHE A 8 -4.74 -6.01 -3.81
CA PHE A 8 -5.12 -4.81 -4.53
C PHE A 8 -4.09 -3.72 -4.24
N LEU A 9 -3.76 -2.93 -5.26
CA LEU A 9 -2.88 -1.77 -5.14
C LEU A 9 -3.73 -0.52 -5.29
N TYR A 10 -3.62 0.38 -4.30
CA TYR A 10 -4.30 1.67 -4.33
C TYR A 10 -3.29 2.78 -4.08
N ARG A 11 -3.41 3.86 -4.85
CA ARG A 11 -2.58 5.07 -4.73
C ARG A 11 -3.51 6.27 -4.75
N GLU A 12 -3.72 6.87 -3.58
CA GLU A 12 -4.60 8.03 -3.42
C GLU A 12 -4.16 9.19 -4.34
N GLU A 13 -2.84 9.44 -4.42
CA GLU A 13 -2.28 10.54 -5.23
C GLU A 13 -2.61 10.49 -6.72
N TYR A 14 -2.93 9.29 -7.25
CA TYR A 14 -3.30 9.12 -8.65
C TYR A 14 -4.71 9.68 -8.92
N TYR A 15 -5.60 9.58 -7.94
CA TYR A 15 -7.01 10.00 -8.05
C TYR A 15 -7.25 11.39 -7.43
N ASN A 16 -6.50 11.73 -6.38
CA ASN A 16 -6.62 12.98 -5.64
C ASN A 16 -5.25 13.67 -5.54
N LYS A 17 -5.04 14.69 -6.37
CA LYS A 17 -3.77 15.42 -6.43
C LYS A 17 -3.50 16.23 -5.15
N ASP A 18 -4.53 16.56 -4.36
CA ASP A 18 -4.40 17.39 -3.16
C ASP A 18 -4.30 16.55 -1.88
N THR A 19 -4.11 15.23 -2.01
CA THR A 19 -3.93 14.34 -0.86
C THR A 19 -2.69 14.69 -0.03
N THR A 20 -2.79 14.45 1.28
CA THR A 20 -1.67 14.49 2.22
C THR A 20 -0.81 13.22 2.16
N GLU A 21 -1.29 12.15 1.54
CA GLU A 21 -0.59 10.86 1.42
C GLU A 21 0.14 10.71 0.08
N ARG A 22 0.81 11.78 -0.38
CA ARG A 22 1.62 11.72 -1.60
C ARG A 22 2.79 10.76 -1.44
N GLY A 23 3.07 10.00 -2.49
CA GLY A 23 4.09 8.96 -2.52
C GLY A 23 3.76 7.74 -1.66
N ILE A 24 2.52 7.60 -1.17
CA ILE A 24 2.06 6.41 -0.43
C ILE A 24 1.23 5.52 -1.36
N ALA A 25 1.50 4.23 -1.30
CA ALA A 25 0.71 3.19 -1.91
C ALA A 25 0.19 2.22 -0.83
N GLU A 26 -1.11 1.95 -0.88
CA GLU A 26 -1.75 0.95 -0.04
C GLU A 26 -1.74 -0.40 -0.75
N VAL A 27 -1.13 -1.39 -0.11
CA VAL A 27 -1.19 -2.80 -0.51
C VAL A 27 -2.26 -3.46 0.34
N ILE A 28 -3.39 -3.77 -0.28
CA ILE A 28 -4.56 -4.34 0.38
C ILE A 28 -4.55 -5.84 0.13
N VAL A 29 -4.32 -6.62 1.18
CA VAL A 29 -4.47 -8.07 1.17
C VAL A 29 -5.95 -8.39 1.28
N GLY A 30 -6.64 -8.46 0.13
CA GLY A 30 -8.09 -8.74 0.08
C GLY A 30 -8.43 -10.22 0.30
N LYS A 31 -7.47 -11.13 0.07
CA LYS A 31 -7.61 -12.56 0.36
C LYS A 31 -6.26 -13.14 0.75
N HIS A 32 -6.25 -13.98 1.78
CA HIS A 32 -5.10 -14.80 2.14
C HIS A 32 -5.61 -16.09 2.79
N ARG A 33 -5.43 -17.26 2.15
CA ARG A 33 -5.96 -18.53 2.68
C ARG A 33 -5.30 -19.00 3.98
N ASN A 34 -4.03 -18.67 4.17
CA ASN A 34 -3.18 -19.20 5.24
C ASN A 34 -2.71 -18.11 6.22
N GLY A 35 -3.34 -16.93 6.20
CA GLY A 35 -2.91 -15.82 7.06
C GLY A 35 -3.88 -14.65 7.06
N PRO A 36 -3.55 -13.58 7.79
CA PRO A 36 -4.42 -12.44 7.93
C PRO A 36 -4.54 -11.65 6.63
N VAL A 37 -5.69 -11.00 6.49
CA VAL A 37 -5.94 -9.90 5.56
C VAL A 37 -5.62 -8.57 6.24
N GLY A 38 -5.42 -7.51 5.47
CA GLY A 38 -5.11 -6.19 6.01
C GLY A 38 -4.58 -5.24 4.96
N VAL A 39 -4.27 -4.02 5.39
CA VAL A 39 -3.66 -2.99 4.56
C VAL A 39 -2.25 -2.73 5.06
N VAL A 40 -1.30 -2.69 4.13
CA VAL A 40 0.09 -2.30 4.39
C VAL A 40 0.39 -1.06 3.56
N LYS A 41 0.81 0.03 4.21
CA LYS A 41 1.25 1.25 3.53
C LYS A 41 2.72 1.14 3.17
N LEU A 42 3.06 1.45 1.93
CA LEU A 42 4.42 1.49 1.40
C LEU A 42 4.68 2.84 0.73
N GLY A 43 5.95 3.26 0.73
CA GLY A 43 6.38 4.39 -0.11
C GLY A 43 6.48 3.94 -1.56
N PHE A 44 6.07 4.78 -2.50
CA PHE A 44 6.13 4.51 -3.93
C PHE A 44 6.82 5.64 -4.69
N PHE A 45 7.91 5.31 -5.38
CA PHE A 45 8.62 6.24 -6.27
C PHE A 45 8.24 5.97 -7.73
N PRO A 46 7.39 6.81 -8.34
CA PRO A 46 6.90 6.59 -9.71
C PRO A 46 8.01 6.61 -10.75
N GLU A 47 9.06 7.41 -10.55
CA GLU A 47 10.18 7.55 -11.48
C GLU A 47 10.96 6.25 -11.66
N TYR A 48 10.94 5.40 -10.63
CA TYR A 48 11.65 4.12 -10.59
C TYR A 48 10.71 2.91 -10.55
N THR A 49 9.39 3.13 -10.47
CA THR A 49 8.38 2.09 -10.23
C THR A 49 8.78 1.20 -9.05
N GLN A 50 9.24 1.83 -7.96
CA GLN A 50 9.81 1.13 -6.81
C GLN A 50 8.98 1.35 -5.55
N PHE A 51 8.74 0.26 -4.82
CA PHE A 51 8.18 0.29 -3.48
C PHE A 51 9.28 0.26 -2.42
N VAL A 52 9.12 1.03 -1.36
CA VAL A 52 10.03 1.07 -0.22
C VAL A 52 9.26 0.92 1.09
N ASN A 53 9.92 0.36 2.10
CA ASN A 53 9.38 0.38 3.45
C ASN A 53 9.29 1.82 3.94
N LEU A 54 8.22 2.14 4.66
CA LEU A 54 8.09 3.41 5.33
C LEU A 54 9.08 3.49 6.50
N ALA A 55 9.38 4.72 6.92
CA ALA A 55 10.22 4.93 8.10
C ALA A 55 9.57 4.24 9.31
N ARG A 56 10.39 3.69 10.21
CA ARG A 56 9.93 2.90 11.36
C ARG A 56 8.94 3.66 12.26
N ASP A 57 9.05 5.00 12.28
CA ASP A 57 8.22 5.87 13.11
C ASP A 57 6.99 6.41 12.37
N TYR A 58 6.77 6.01 11.11
CA TYR A 58 5.61 6.44 10.33
C TYR A 58 4.28 6.05 11.00
N ASP A 59 4.21 4.83 11.54
CA ASP A 59 3.04 4.34 12.27
C ASP A 59 2.91 4.95 13.68
N ALA A 60 4.00 5.49 14.24
CA ALA A 60 4.00 6.14 15.56
C ALA A 60 3.49 7.59 15.53
N GLN A 61 3.31 8.15 14.33
CA GLN A 61 2.89 9.54 14.09
C GLN A 61 1.44 9.67 13.59
N GLN A 62 0.71 8.55 13.45
CA GLN A 62 -0.73 8.49 13.14
C GLN A 62 -1.55 8.15 14.39
#